data_AF-A0AAW3T3X6-F1
#
_entry.id   AF-A0AAW3T3X6-F1
#
_cell.length_a   1.000
_cell.length_b   1.000
_cell.length_c   1.000
_cell.angle_alpha   90.00
_cell.angle_beta   90.00
_cell.angle_gamma   90.00
#
_symmetry.space_group_name_H-M   'P 1'
#
loop_
_entity.id
_entity.type
_entity.pdbx_description
1 polymer ?
#
loop_
_entity_poly.entity_id
_entity_poly.type
_entity_poly.pdbx_seq_one_letter_code
_entity_poly.pdbx_strand_id
1 'polypeptide(L)'
;MRALAVFLAFVALPGMLAGCAMHPDAAPSELIGKSVAGAAKEVPSGRSYAWYDLSQEVLHKEGSLIGGDDPDGAGGVIIAVCANANTLGKSSKITAGAIPKSDYHGPIRRKAEAGEYRTLLPECQPQ
;
A
#
# COMPACT_ATOMS: atom_id res chain seq x y z
N MET A 1 -60.93 28.21 23.79
CA MET A 1 -60.43 27.03 24.53
C MET A 1 -59.91 26.02 23.52
N ARG A 2 -58.66 25.54 23.70
CA ARG A 2 -58.03 24.29 23.19
C ARG A 2 -58.20 23.96 21.68
N ALA A 3 -57.19 24.14 20.84
CA ALA A 3 -55.99 23.30 20.64
C ALA A 3 -56.31 21.85 20.20
N LEU A 4 -55.92 21.45 18.99
CA LEU A 4 -54.86 20.44 18.76
C LEU A 4 -54.53 20.31 17.26
N ALA A 5 -53.23 20.33 16.99
CA ALA A 5 -52.60 20.19 15.69
C ALA A 5 -52.60 18.74 15.20
N VAL A 6 -52.68 18.54 13.88
CA VAL A 6 -52.35 17.25 13.23
C VAL A 6 -51.26 17.50 12.19
N PHE A 7 -50.24 16.66 12.30
CA PHE A 7 -48.92 16.68 11.69
C PHE A 7 -48.89 16.81 10.15
N LEU A 8 -48.08 17.75 9.67
CA LEU A 8 -47.49 17.75 8.32
C LEU A 8 -46.16 16.99 8.37
N ALA A 9 -46.04 15.88 7.64
CA ALA A 9 -44.76 15.26 7.34
C ALA A 9 -44.84 14.50 6.01
N PHE A 10 -44.68 15.22 4.90
CA PHE A 10 -44.28 14.60 3.63
C PHE A 10 -42.77 14.77 3.49
N VAL A 11 -42.09 13.65 3.71
CA VAL A 11 -40.63 13.50 3.69
C VAL A 11 -40.14 13.66 2.25
N ALA A 12 -39.35 14.70 2.00
CA ALA A 12 -38.54 14.80 0.80
C ALA A 12 -37.43 13.73 0.86
N LEU A 13 -37.42 12.79 -0.08
CA LEU A 13 -36.28 11.90 -0.33
C LEU A 13 -35.34 12.56 -1.36
N PRO A 14 -34.13 13.00 -0.98
CA PRO A 14 -32.99 13.00 -1.88
C PRO A 14 -32.12 11.79 -1.52
N GLY A 15 -32.47 10.63 -2.06
CA GLY A 15 -31.82 9.35 -1.76
C GLY A 15 -30.75 8.98 -2.78
N MET A 16 -29.58 9.57 -2.63
CA MET A 16 -28.26 9.00 -2.95
C MET A 16 -27.98 8.57 -4.40
N LEU A 17 -27.31 9.47 -5.12
CA LEU A 17 -26.28 9.10 -6.07
C LEU A 17 -25.41 8.00 -5.43
N ALA A 18 -25.45 6.79 -5.99
CA ALA A 18 -24.49 5.75 -5.71
C ALA A 18 -23.11 6.27 -6.11
N GLY A 19 -22.45 6.91 -5.14
CA GLY A 19 -21.06 7.30 -5.26
C GLY A 19 -20.27 6.04 -5.60
N CYS A 20 -19.55 6.08 -6.71
CA CYS A 20 -18.40 5.22 -6.91
C CYS A 20 -17.59 5.28 -5.60
N ALA A 21 -17.64 4.22 -4.80
CA ALA A 21 -16.79 4.09 -3.64
C ALA A 21 -15.36 3.94 -4.18
N MET A 22 -14.72 5.08 -4.44
CA MET A 22 -13.28 5.17 -4.54
C MET A 22 -12.77 4.55 -3.25
N HIS A 23 -12.28 3.31 -3.33
CA HIS A 23 -11.49 2.74 -2.26
C HIS A 23 -10.40 3.77 -1.96
N PRO A 24 -10.29 4.26 -0.72
CA PRO A 24 -9.24 5.21 -0.40
C PRO A 24 -7.92 4.55 -0.79
N ASP A 25 -7.15 5.22 -1.65
CA ASP A 25 -5.80 4.78 -1.99
C ASP A 25 -5.05 4.58 -0.68
N ALA A 26 -4.61 3.35 -0.39
CA ALA A 26 -3.75 3.11 0.75
C ALA A 26 -2.53 4.02 0.64
N ALA A 27 -2.20 4.75 1.70
CA ALA A 27 -0.98 5.55 1.68
C ALA A 27 0.20 4.60 1.46
N PRO A 28 1.21 4.91 0.62
CA PRO A 28 2.25 3.93 0.29
C PRO A 28 3.03 3.42 1.51
N SER A 29 3.09 4.18 2.60
CA SER A 29 3.60 3.73 3.89
C SER A 29 2.78 2.60 4.54
N GLU A 30 1.48 2.50 4.23
CA GLU A 30 0.58 1.44 4.71
C GLU A 30 0.83 0.09 4.02
N LEU A 31 1.60 0.08 2.93
CA LEU A 31 2.03 -1.17 2.30
C LEU A 31 3.21 -1.81 3.05
N ILE A 32 3.92 -1.06 3.91
CA ILE A 32 5.00 -1.61 4.74
C ILE A 32 4.44 -2.68 5.67
N GLY A 33 5.08 -3.85 5.71
CA GLY A 33 4.63 -5.00 6.49
C GLY A 33 3.56 -5.86 5.81
N LYS A 34 2.99 -5.43 4.67
CA LYS A 34 2.12 -6.27 3.84
C LYS A 34 2.93 -7.24 3.01
N SER A 35 2.30 -8.34 2.59
CA SER A 35 2.92 -9.23 1.61
C SER A 35 2.92 -8.59 0.23
N VAL A 36 3.91 -8.91 -0.60
CA VAL A 36 3.98 -8.45 -2.00
C VAL A 36 2.72 -8.84 -2.77
N ALA A 37 2.27 -10.09 -2.61
CA ALA A 37 1.05 -10.61 -3.23
C ALA A 37 -0.23 -9.92 -2.72
N GLY A 38 -0.26 -9.47 -1.46
CA GLY A 38 -1.37 -8.72 -0.89
C GLY A 38 -1.41 -7.29 -1.44
N ALA A 39 -0.27 -6.60 -1.43
CA ALA A 39 -0.16 -5.24 -1.94
C ALA A 39 -0.52 -5.14 -3.43
N ALA A 40 -0.09 -6.09 -4.26
CA ALA A 40 -0.42 -6.11 -5.68
C ALA A 40 -1.93 -6.11 -5.97
N LYS A 41 -2.76 -6.67 -5.07
CA LYS A 41 -4.23 -6.67 -5.19
C LYS A 41 -4.87 -5.36 -4.74
N GLU A 42 -4.17 -4.59 -3.91
CA GLU A 42 -4.64 -3.32 -3.37
C GLU A 42 -4.25 -2.14 -4.27
N VAL A 43 -3.33 -2.32 -5.22
CA VAL A 43 -2.97 -1.29 -6.18
C VAL A 43 -4.15 -0.98 -7.11
N PRO A 44 -4.62 0.28 -7.19
CA PRO A 44 -5.72 0.67 -8.04
C PRO A 44 -5.48 0.33 -9.52
N SER A 45 -6.55 -0.10 -10.19
CA SER A 45 -6.55 -0.31 -11.64
C SER A 45 -6.08 0.96 -12.39
N GLY A 46 -5.09 0.81 -13.27
CA GLY A 46 -4.46 1.92 -14.00
C GLY A 46 -3.13 2.40 -13.40
N ARG A 47 -2.68 1.80 -12.28
CA ARG A 47 -1.33 1.99 -11.74
C ARG A 47 -0.48 0.72 -11.98
N SER A 48 0.78 0.94 -12.31
CA SER A 48 1.82 -0.08 -12.39
C SER A 48 2.42 -0.30 -11.01
N TYR A 49 2.66 -1.57 -10.71
CA TYR A 49 3.31 -2.03 -9.48
C TYR A 49 4.55 -2.82 -9.85
N ALA A 50 5.69 -2.44 -9.29
CA ALA A 50 6.95 -3.16 -9.41
C ALA A 50 7.52 -3.41 -8.02
N TRP A 51 8.31 -4.46 -7.86
CA TRP A 51 8.98 -4.71 -6.59
C TRP A 51 10.38 -5.29 -6.81
N TYR A 52 11.26 -5.09 -5.83
CA TYR A 52 12.61 -5.63 -5.78
C TYR A 52 12.79 -6.56 -4.58
N ASP A 53 13.54 -7.63 -4.79
CA ASP A 53 14.07 -8.42 -3.68
C ASP A 53 15.26 -7.65 -3.06
N LEU A 54 15.14 -7.31 -1.78
CA LEU A 54 16.16 -6.60 -0.99
C LEU A 54 16.91 -7.54 -0.02
N SER A 55 16.78 -8.86 -0.19
CA SER A 55 17.44 -9.84 0.69
C SER A 55 18.95 -9.64 0.76
N GLN A 56 19.59 -9.30 -0.36
CA GLN A 56 21.04 -9.11 -0.40
C GLN A 56 21.47 -7.84 0.35
N GLU A 57 20.73 -6.74 0.16
CA GLU A 57 21.05 -5.43 0.73
C GLU A 57 20.74 -5.35 2.22
N VAL A 58 19.68 -6.03 2.66
CA VAL A 58 19.16 -5.94 4.04
C VAL A 58 19.58 -7.12 4.91
N LEU A 59 19.61 -8.32 4.36
CA LEU A 59 19.91 -9.56 5.10
C LEU A 59 21.32 -10.09 4.80
N HIS A 60 22.01 -9.57 3.78
CA HIS A 60 23.29 -10.08 3.29
C HIS A 60 23.25 -11.55 2.88
N LYS A 61 22.13 -11.96 2.25
CA LYS A 61 21.88 -13.31 1.74
C LYS A 61 21.43 -13.22 0.28
N GLU A 62 21.68 -14.27 -0.47
CA GLU A 62 21.22 -14.39 -1.86
C GLU A 62 19.69 -14.14 -1.96
N GLY A 63 19.28 -13.50 -3.06
CA GLY A 63 17.87 -13.26 -3.36
C GLY A 63 17.06 -14.55 -3.34
N SER A 64 15.92 -14.53 -2.66
CA SER A 64 15.11 -15.73 -2.43
C SER A 64 13.64 -15.54 -2.82
N LEU A 65 13.24 -14.32 -3.18
CA LEU A 65 11.89 -13.99 -3.62
C LEU A 65 11.74 -14.03 -5.16
N ILE A 66 12.85 -13.98 -5.89
CA ILE A 66 12.89 -14.09 -7.35
C ILE A 66 13.53 -15.43 -7.71
N GLY A 67 12.76 -16.34 -8.31
CA GLY A 67 13.25 -17.64 -8.77
C GLY A 67 13.49 -18.70 -7.67
N GLY A 68 13.15 -18.41 -6.41
CA GLY A 68 13.16 -19.37 -5.30
C GLY A 68 11.90 -20.23 -5.20
N ASP A 69 11.73 -20.95 -4.08
CA ASP A 69 10.59 -21.87 -3.84
C ASP A 69 9.21 -21.15 -3.75
N ASP A 70 9.22 -19.88 -3.34
CA ASP A 70 8.06 -18.98 -3.34
C ASP A 70 8.28 -17.85 -4.36
N PRO A 71 8.28 -18.15 -5.67
CA PRO A 71 8.59 -17.16 -6.69
C PRO A 71 7.52 -16.08 -6.75
N ASP A 72 7.87 -14.95 -7.38
CA ASP A 72 7.00 -13.78 -7.56
C ASP A 72 6.57 -13.09 -6.26
N GLY A 73 7.41 -13.19 -5.22
CA GLY A 73 7.21 -12.50 -3.96
C GLY A 73 6.08 -13.06 -3.09
N ALA A 74 5.60 -14.29 -3.36
CA ALA A 74 4.57 -14.94 -2.55
C ALA A 74 4.96 -15.05 -1.06
N GLY A 75 6.26 -15.27 -0.79
CA GLY A 75 6.84 -15.27 0.56
C GLY A 75 7.38 -13.91 1.04
N GLY A 76 7.22 -12.84 0.25
CA GLY A 76 7.84 -11.54 0.50
C GLY A 76 6.99 -10.58 1.31
N VAL A 77 7.62 -9.83 2.21
CA VAL A 77 7.04 -8.71 2.98
C VAL A 77 7.71 -7.41 2.56
N ILE A 78 6.89 -6.38 2.32
CA ILE A 78 7.35 -5.06 1.89
C ILE A 78 7.99 -4.31 3.07
N ILE A 79 9.19 -3.80 2.85
CA ILE A 79 9.98 -3.03 3.83
C ILE A 79 10.37 -1.63 3.33
N ALA A 80 10.14 -1.34 2.05
CA ALA A 80 10.38 -0.04 1.45
C ALA A 80 9.33 0.23 0.37
N VAL A 81 8.87 1.47 0.24
CA VAL A 81 7.96 1.87 -0.83
C VAL A 81 8.39 3.21 -1.38
N CYS A 82 8.46 3.26 -2.70
CA CYS A 82 8.62 4.45 -3.49
C CYS A 82 7.39 4.70 -4.35
N ALA A 83 6.63 5.72 -3.97
CA ALA A 83 5.73 6.42 -4.85
C ALA A 83 6.19 7.88 -4.79
N ASN A 84 6.39 8.53 -5.94
CA ASN A 84 6.92 9.89 -5.98
C ASN A 84 6.09 10.78 -5.04
N ALA A 85 6.73 11.27 -3.96
CA ALA A 85 6.04 11.91 -2.84
C ALA A 85 5.28 13.18 -3.26
N ASN A 86 5.71 13.82 -4.36
CA ASN A 86 5.08 15.02 -4.90
C ASN A 86 3.83 14.73 -5.75
N THR A 87 3.56 13.46 -6.07
CA THR A 87 2.49 13.06 -6.99
C THR A 87 1.70 11.87 -6.47
N LEU A 88 1.59 11.66 -5.17
CA LEU A 88 0.95 10.48 -4.57
C LEU A 88 -0.50 10.21 -5.04
N GLY A 89 -1.25 11.24 -5.44
CA GLY A 89 -2.57 11.06 -6.09
C GLY A 89 -2.56 10.93 -7.62
N LYS A 90 -1.38 11.03 -8.25
CA LYS A 90 -1.14 11.08 -9.71
C LYS A 90 -0.10 10.07 -10.21
N SER A 91 0.69 9.47 -9.32
CA SER A 91 1.76 8.54 -9.71
C SER A 91 1.14 7.24 -10.17
N SER A 92 1.28 6.96 -11.46
CA SER A 92 0.91 5.68 -12.06
C SER A 92 1.92 4.58 -11.77
N LYS A 93 2.99 4.83 -10.99
CA LYS A 93 4.00 3.84 -10.65
C LYS A 93 4.22 3.79 -9.13
N ILE A 94 4.08 2.60 -8.58
CA ILE A 94 4.44 2.25 -7.21
C ILE A 94 5.56 1.22 -7.30
N THR A 95 6.69 1.50 -6.67
CA THR A 95 7.79 0.54 -6.56
C THR A 95 7.99 0.15 -5.10
N ALA A 96 8.12 -1.14 -4.81
CA ALA A 96 8.33 -1.66 -3.47
C ALA A 96 9.66 -2.41 -3.34
N GLY A 97 10.17 -2.52 -2.12
CA GLY A 97 11.27 -3.41 -1.77
C GLY A 97 10.80 -4.41 -0.74
N ALA A 98 11.14 -5.67 -0.91
CA ALA A 98 10.65 -6.76 -0.08
C ALA A 98 11.77 -7.71 0.38
N ILE A 99 11.52 -8.40 1.48
CA ILE A 99 12.37 -9.48 2.01
C ILE A 99 11.50 -10.69 2.40
N PRO A 100 12.07 -11.89 2.58
CA PRO A 100 11.35 -13.04 3.10
C PRO A 100 10.62 -12.73 4.40
N LYS A 101 9.38 -13.20 4.50
CA LYS A 101 8.53 -13.03 5.69
C LYS A 101 9.19 -13.57 6.96
N SER A 102 9.98 -14.64 6.86
CA SER A 102 10.74 -15.25 7.96
C SER A 102 11.71 -14.27 8.64
N ASP A 103 12.26 -13.34 7.86
CA ASP A 103 13.29 -12.40 8.31
C ASP A 103 12.68 -11.03 8.67
N TYR A 104 11.38 -10.82 8.41
CA TYR A 104 10.68 -9.61 8.84
C TYR A 104 10.35 -9.63 10.34
N HIS A 105 11.29 -9.14 11.15
CA HIS A 105 11.19 -9.12 12.61
C HIS A 105 11.53 -7.75 13.22
N GLY A 106 11.36 -7.59 14.54
CA GLY A 106 11.43 -6.33 15.29
C GLY A 106 12.44 -5.27 14.81
N PRO A 107 13.75 -5.58 14.72
CA PRO A 107 14.75 -4.66 14.17
C PRO A 107 14.45 -4.15 12.76
N ILE A 108 14.20 -5.04 11.81
CA ILE A 108 13.92 -4.69 10.41
C ILE A 108 12.59 -3.97 10.29
N ARG A 109 11.56 -4.42 11.01
CA ARG A 109 10.27 -3.75 11.07
C ARG A 109 10.39 -2.28 11.47
N ARG A 110 11.13 -1.98 12.56
CA ARG A 110 11.30 -0.61 13.03
C ARG A 110 12.02 0.26 12.00
N LYS A 111 13.07 -0.25 11.36
CA LYS A 111 13.80 0.47 10.30
C LYS A 111 12.94 0.73 9.06
N ALA A 112 12.11 -0.25 8.69
CA ALA A 112 11.16 -0.12 7.59
C ALA A 112 10.10 0.95 7.88
N GLU A 113 9.50 0.93 9.08
CA GLU A 113 8.54 1.94 9.53
C GLU A 113 9.17 3.34 9.62
N ALA A 114 10.45 3.44 9.97
CA ALA A 114 11.22 4.69 9.95
C ALA A 114 11.61 5.15 8.53
N GLY A 115 11.36 4.33 7.49
CA GLY A 115 11.68 4.65 6.10
C GLY A 115 13.16 4.53 5.74
N GLU A 116 13.98 3.87 6.57
CA GLU A 116 15.44 3.77 6.37
C GLU A 116 15.84 3.03 5.08
N TYR A 117 14.98 2.13 4.60
CA TYR A 117 15.24 1.33 3.39
C TYR A 117 14.81 2.02 2.08
N ARG A 118 14.21 3.22 2.13
CA ARG A 118 13.71 3.89 0.92
C ARG A 118 14.81 4.17 -0.10
N THR A 119 16.02 4.47 0.35
CA THR A 119 17.18 4.78 -0.50
C THR A 119 17.70 3.57 -1.28
N LEU A 120 17.33 2.35 -0.86
CA LEU A 120 17.64 1.12 -1.57
C LEU A 120 16.81 0.96 -2.85
N LEU A 121 15.71 1.71 -2.97
CA LEU A 121 14.90 1.72 -4.18
C LEU A 121 15.46 2.77 -5.16
N PRO A 122 15.86 2.37 -6.39
CA PRO A 122 16.38 3.29 -7.38
C PRO A 122 15.44 4.48 -7.67
N GLU A 123 14.13 4.23 -7.69
CA GLU A 123 13.12 5.27 -7.93
C GLU A 123 12.99 6.31 -6.81
N CYS A 124 13.60 6.06 -5.64
CA CYS A 124 13.56 6.96 -4.49
C CYS A 124 14.84 7.76 -4.30
N GLN A 125 15.82 7.58 -5.17
CA GLN A 125 17.05 8.36 -5.14
C GLN A 125 16.80 9.74 -5.77
N PRO A 126 17.34 10.82 -5.18
CA PRO A 126 17.28 12.14 -5.81
C PRO A 126 18.06 12.09 -7.14
N GLN A 127 17.39 12.49 -8.22
CA GLN A 127 17.99 12.60 -9.56
C GLN A 127 18.86 13.85 -9.68
#